data_AF-A0A849SBU5-F1
#
_entry.id   AF-A0A849SBU5-F1
#
_cell.length_a   1.000
_cell.length_b   1.000
_cell.length_c   1.000
_cell.angle_alpha   90.00
_cell.angle_beta   90.00
_cell.angle_gamma   90.00
#
_symmetry.space_group_name_H-M   'P 1'
#
loop_
_entity.id
_entity.type
_entity.pdbx_description
1 polymer ?
#
loop_
_entity_poly.entity_id
_entity_poly.type
_entity_poly.pdbx_seq_one_letter_code
_entity_poly.pdbx_strand_id
1 'polypeptide(L)'
;MPTKKVSRRVMVLDTSNQLSLFDEEAVTALPTVNTAVAARAVKFHAPDPRDIFINQTRLEDHLKAVGLQAPLKMRAILDQLSFAEFEGRYQPGGRPPYAPRALLGLILYGIAQGVSSLRDLER
;
A
#
# COMPACT_ATOMS: atom_id res chain seq x y z
N MET A 1 -42.44 31.13 -26.53
CA MET A 1 -41.00 31.11 -26.20
C MET A 1 -40.35 29.96 -26.97
N PRO A 2 -39.52 30.19 -28.00
CA PRO A 2 -38.92 29.09 -28.75
C PRO A 2 -37.75 28.49 -27.95
N THR A 3 -37.77 27.17 -27.72
CA THR A 3 -36.72 26.44 -27.01
C THR A 3 -35.49 26.28 -27.91
N LYS A 4 -34.40 26.92 -27.49
CA LYS A 4 -33.13 26.92 -28.23
C LYS A 4 -32.53 25.51 -28.18
N LYS A 5 -32.52 24.79 -29.31
CA LYS A 5 -31.90 23.46 -29.41
C LYS A 5 -30.38 23.60 -29.38
N VAL A 6 -29.74 23.03 -28.36
CA VAL A 6 -28.29 23.01 -28.22
C VAL A 6 -27.72 21.93 -29.12
N SER A 7 -27.02 22.32 -30.19
CA SER A 7 -26.26 21.41 -31.04
C SER A 7 -24.84 21.29 -30.49
N ARG A 8 -24.35 20.07 -30.27
CA ARG A 8 -22.98 19.79 -29.81
C ARG A 8 -22.34 18.79 -30.74
N ARG A 9 -21.03 18.93 -30.95
CA ARG A 9 -20.25 17.96 -31.71
C ARG A 9 -20.01 16.73 -30.82
N VAL A 10 -20.57 15.60 -31.20
CA VAL A 10 -20.33 14.31 -30.53
C VAL A 10 -19.26 13.57 -31.31
N MET A 11 -18.17 13.22 -30.64
CA MET A 11 -17.17 12.30 -31.15
C MET A 11 -17.34 10.96 -30.46
N VAL A 12 -17.48 9.89 -31.25
CA VAL A 12 -17.49 8.53 -30.74
C VAL A 12 -16.04 8.16 -30.43
N LEU A 13 -15.76 7.86 -29.17
CA LEU A 13 -14.45 7.39 -28.73
C LEU A 13 -14.34 5.90 -29.03
N ASP A 14 -13.15 5.47 -29.44
CA ASP A 14 -12.82 4.06 -29.54
C ASP A 14 -12.69 3.47 -28.13
N THR A 15 -13.59 2.55 -27.79
CA THR A 15 -13.65 1.89 -26.47
C THR A 15 -13.21 0.42 -26.55
N SER A 16 -12.60 -0.02 -27.66
CA SER A 16 -12.19 -1.42 -27.87
C SER A 16 -11.25 -1.98 -26.81
N ASN A 17 -10.44 -1.13 -26.16
CA ASN A 17 -9.53 -1.52 -25.07
C ASN A 17 -10.11 -1.26 -23.66
N GLN A 18 -11.37 -0.87 -23.54
CA GLN A 18 -12.02 -0.69 -22.24
C GLN A 18 -12.61 -2.02 -21.78
N LEU A 19 -12.11 -2.54 -20.65
CA LEU A 19 -12.68 -3.71 -19.99
C LEU A 19 -14.03 -3.33 -19.39
N SER A 20 -15.07 -4.11 -19.70
CA SER A 20 -16.41 -3.89 -19.15
C SER A 20 -16.42 -4.23 -17.66
N LEU A 21 -16.96 -3.33 -16.83
CA LEU A 21 -16.95 -3.46 -15.37
C LEU A 21 -17.86 -4.61 -14.87
N PHE A 22 -18.81 -5.05 -15.70
CA PHE A 22 -19.85 -6.02 -15.33
C PHE A 22 -19.90 -7.26 -16.23
N ASP A 23 -19.06 -7.34 -17.26
CA ASP A 23 -18.97 -8.56 -18.08
C ASP A 23 -17.83 -9.44 -17.53
N GLU A 24 -18.20 -10.57 -16.93
CA GLU A 24 -17.28 -11.66 -16.61
C GLU A 24 -16.91 -12.46 -17.86
N GLU A 25 -16.37 -11.80 -18.90
CA GLU A 25 -15.74 -12.53 -20.01
C GLU A 25 -14.23 -12.61 -19.82
N ALA A 26 -13.73 -13.83 -20.01
CA ALA A 26 -12.39 -14.28 -19.63
C ALA A 26 -11.29 -13.30 -20.04
N VAL A 27 -10.53 -12.87 -19.04
CA VAL A 27 -9.28 -12.11 -19.20
C VAL A 27 -8.39 -12.87 -20.18
N THR A 28 -8.38 -12.44 -21.44
CA THR A 28 -7.43 -12.97 -22.42
C THR A 28 -6.07 -12.44 -21.99
N ALA A 29 -5.22 -13.34 -21.50
CA ALA A 29 -3.92 -13.00 -20.98
C ALA A 29 -3.17 -12.14 -22.00
N LEU A 30 -2.79 -10.91 -21.58
CA LEU A 30 -1.91 -10.07 -22.37
C LEU A 30 -0.64 -10.85 -22.71
N PRO A 31 -0.08 -10.72 -23.93
CA PRO A 31 1.20 -11.33 -24.25
C PRO A 31 2.23 -10.82 -23.25
N THR A 32 2.76 -11.74 -22.45
CA THR A 32 3.82 -11.43 -21.50
C THR A 32 5.05 -11.03 -22.30
N VAL A 33 5.32 -9.72 -22.34
CA VAL A 33 6.57 -9.21 -22.87
C VAL A 33 7.66 -9.66 -21.89
N ASN A 34 8.24 -10.83 -22.17
CA ASN A 34 9.41 -11.37 -21.49
C ASN A 34 10.62 -10.49 -21.83
N THR A 35 10.66 -9.29 -21.23
CA THR A 35 11.92 -8.60 -21.01
C THR A 35 12.53 -9.25 -19.78
N ALA A 36 13.36 -10.28 -20.03
CA ALA A 36 14.23 -10.87 -19.03
C ALA A 36 15.30 -9.84 -18.62
N VAL A 37 14.86 -8.78 -17.95
CA VAL A 37 15.71 -7.95 -17.12
C VAL A 37 15.86 -8.73 -15.83
N ALA A 38 17.08 -9.17 -15.50
CA ALA A 38 17.39 -9.84 -14.24
C ALA A 38 16.57 -9.17 -13.12
N ALA A 39 15.65 -9.93 -12.51
CA ALA A 39 14.61 -9.40 -11.63
C ALA A 39 15.27 -8.53 -10.56
N ARG A 40 15.16 -7.21 -10.75
CA ARG A 40 15.82 -6.25 -9.87
C ARG A 40 15.11 -6.37 -8.54
N ALA A 41 15.82 -6.84 -7.51
CA ALA A 41 15.24 -7.02 -6.18
C ALA A 41 14.52 -5.74 -5.75
N VAL A 42 13.25 -5.87 -5.39
CA VAL A 42 12.42 -4.73 -5.00
C VAL A 42 13.02 -4.11 -3.75
N LYS A 43 13.37 -2.83 -3.83
CA LYS A 43 13.85 -2.09 -2.67
C LYS A 43 12.66 -1.65 -1.84
N PHE A 44 12.62 -2.07 -0.58
CA PHE A 44 11.59 -1.64 0.37
C PHE A 44 12.03 -0.37 1.09
N HIS A 45 11.06 0.52 1.34
CA HIS A 45 11.21 1.67 2.21
C HIS A 45 11.00 1.24 3.66
N ALA A 46 12.09 1.20 4.43
CA ALA A 46 12.13 0.79 5.82
C ALA A 46 12.82 1.86 6.68
N PRO A 47 12.10 2.94 7.08
CA PRO A 47 12.68 3.98 7.92
C PRO A 47 13.08 3.39 9.28
N ASP A 48 14.23 3.83 9.83
CA ASP A 48 14.61 3.43 11.18
C ASP A 48 13.66 4.12 12.18
N PRO A 49 12.95 3.37 13.04
CA PRO A 49 12.07 3.98 14.04
C PRO A 49 12.81 4.87 15.05
N ARG A 50 14.14 4.72 15.16
CA ARG A 50 14.98 5.61 15.97
C ARG A 50 15.06 7.03 15.43
N ASP A 51 14.73 7.22 14.16
CA ASP A 51 14.68 8.52 13.49
C ASP A 51 13.32 9.21 13.64
N ILE A 52 12.37 8.59 14.35
CA ILE A 52 11.05 9.16 14.58
C ILE A 52 11.06 9.96 15.88
N PHE A 53 10.69 11.23 15.77
CA PHE A 53 10.60 12.17 16.89
C PHE A 53 9.19 12.75 17.00
N ILE A 54 8.69 12.85 18.23
CA ILE A 54 7.46 13.55 18.60
C ILE A 54 7.87 14.70 19.50
N ASN A 55 7.64 15.95 19.08
CA ASN A 55 7.99 17.15 19.85
C ASN A 55 9.44 17.11 20.38
N GLN A 56 10.40 16.80 19.51
CA GLN A 56 11.84 16.66 19.83
C GLN A 56 12.21 15.50 20.77
N THR A 57 11.24 14.68 21.21
CA THR A 57 11.47 13.46 21.98
C THR A 57 11.46 12.26 21.04
N ARG A 58 12.38 11.30 21.21
CA ARG A 58 12.35 10.06 20.41
C ARG A 58 11.04 9.32 20.65
N LEU A 59 10.51 8.69 19.60
CA LEU A 59 9.27 7.92 19.69
C LEU A 59 9.33 6.87 20.79
N GLU A 60 10.46 6.16 20.91
CA GLU A 60 10.65 5.13 21.93
C GLU A 60 10.52 5.71 23.36
N ASP A 61 11.15 6.85 23.62
CA ASP A 61 11.14 7.50 24.93
C ASP A 61 9.74 8.03 25.26
N HIS A 62 9.06 8.60 24.27
CA HIS A 62 7.68 9.04 24.39
C HIS A 62 6.75 7.86 24.73
N LEU A 63 6.85 6.73 24.01
CA LEU A 63 6.04 5.54 24.27
C LEU A 63 6.28 4.97 25.67
N LYS A 64 7.53 4.96 26.15
CA LYS A 64 7.87 4.56 27.52
C LYS A 64 7.25 5.50 28.55
N ALA A 65 7.31 6.81 28.32
CA ALA A 65 6.74 7.81 29.22
C ALA A 65 5.22 7.69 29.36
N VAL A 66 4.52 7.33 28.29
CA VAL A 66 3.06 7.10 28.27
C VAL A 66 2.69 5.68 28.73
N GLY A 67 3.66 4.82 29.03
CA GLY A 67 3.44 3.43 29.48
C GLY A 67 3.03 2.46 28.36
N LEU A 68 3.13 2.87 27.09
CA LEU A 68 2.75 2.06 25.93
C LEU A 68 3.92 1.18 25.47
N GLN A 69 4.09 0.02 26.10
CA GLN A 69 5.15 -0.93 25.76
C GLN A 69 4.78 -1.93 24.66
N ALA A 70 3.48 -2.12 24.37
CA ALA A 70 3.02 -3.11 23.40
C ALA A 70 3.65 -2.93 21.99
N PRO A 71 3.75 -1.70 21.42
CA PRO A 71 4.39 -1.50 20.12
C PRO A 71 5.87 -1.87 20.10
N LEU A 72 6.59 -1.64 21.21
CA LEU A 72 8.02 -1.97 21.33
C LEU A 72 8.24 -3.48 21.36
N LYS A 73 7.40 -4.21 22.11
CA LYS A 73 7.44 -5.69 22.16
C LYS A 73 7.04 -6.29 20.82
N MET A 74 6.01 -5.74 20.18
CA MET A 74 5.56 -6.18 18.86
C MET A 74 6.67 -6.09 17.83
N ARG A 75 7.42 -4.99 17.80
CA ARG A 75 8.56 -4.82 16.90
C ARG A 75 9.58 -5.96 17.05
N ALA A 76 9.97 -6.31 18.28
CA ALA A 76 10.93 -7.37 18.53
C ALA A 76 10.45 -8.74 18.04
N ILE A 77 9.14 -9.00 18.11
CA ILE A 77 8.53 -10.23 17.57
C ILE A 77 8.56 -10.20 16.04
N LEU A 78 8.15 -9.07 15.44
CA LEU A 78 8.14 -8.91 13.99
C LEU A 78 9.54 -8.99 13.37
N ASP A 79 10.59 -8.56 14.09
CA ASP A 79 11.98 -8.68 13.66
C ASP A 79 12.47 -10.15 13.57
N GLN A 80 11.79 -11.09 14.24
CA GLN A 80 12.11 -12.52 14.18
C GLN A 80 11.44 -13.24 13.01
N LEU A 81 10.44 -12.61 12.38
CA LEU A 81 9.70 -13.22 11.28
C LEU A 81 10.42 -13.00 9.95
N SER A 82 10.42 -14.03 9.10
CA SER A 82 10.88 -13.89 7.72
C SER A 82 9.75 -13.34 6.84
N PHE A 83 10.07 -12.30 6.07
CA PHE A 83 9.17 -11.73 5.06
C PHE A 83 9.59 -12.07 3.63
N ALA A 84 10.62 -12.90 3.44
CA ALA A 84 11.23 -13.15 2.14
C ALA A 84 10.23 -13.66 1.08
N GLU A 85 9.30 -14.55 1.46
CA GLU A 85 8.28 -15.05 0.53
C GLU A 85 7.31 -13.95 0.08
N PHE A 86 6.92 -13.06 1.00
CA PHE A 86 6.03 -11.95 0.70
C PHE A 86 6.76 -10.90 -0.16
N GLU A 87 8.01 -10.59 0.17
CA GLU A 87 8.86 -9.66 -0.58
C GLU A 87 9.14 -10.16 -2.00
N GLY A 88 9.36 -11.48 -2.17
CA GLY A 88 9.62 -12.11 -3.47
C GLY A 88 8.45 -12.07 -4.45
N ARG A 89 7.22 -11.78 -3.97
CA ARG A 89 6.02 -11.65 -4.81
C ARG A 89 5.85 -10.23 -5.38
N TYR A 90 6.63 -9.24 -4.92
CA TYR A 90 6.54 -7.88 -5.45
C TYR A 90 7.13 -7.78 -6.85
N GLN A 91 6.39 -7.12 -7.75
CA GLN A 91 6.91 -6.74 -9.06
C GLN A 91 7.69 -5.42 -8.96
N PRO A 92 8.85 -5.31 -9.63
CA PRO A 92 9.60 -4.06 -9.65
C PRO A 92 8.88 -2.98 -10.47
N GLY A 93 8.94 -1.73 -10.00
CA GLY A 93 8.37 -0.57 -10.68
C GLY A 93 7.79 0.47 -9.71
N GLY A 94 7.68 1.72 -10.16
CA GLY A 94 7.02 2.80 -9.40
C GLY A 94 7.74 3.20 -8.10
N ARG A 95 6.96 3.70 -7.13
CA ARG A 95 7.45 4.09 -5.80
C ARG A 95 7.82 2.84 -4.99
N PRO A 96 8.98 2.81 -4.32
CA PRO A 96 9.35 1.74 -3.40
C PRO A 96 8.23 1.44 -2.39
N PRO A 97 7.78 0.17 -2.27
CA PRO A 97 6.80 -0.21 -1.27
C PRO A 97 7.37 -0.08 0.15
N TYR A 98 6.50 0.15 1.14
CA TYR A 98 6.93 0.07 2.54
C TYR A 98 7.28 -1.37 2.92
N ALA A 99 8.26 -1.53 3.82
CA ALA A 99 8.65 -2.85 4.30
C ALA A 99 7.46 -3.59 4.95
N PRO A 100 7.24 -4.87 4.62
CA PRO A 100 6.10 -5.65 5.14
C PRO A 100 6.03 -5.66 6.66
N ARG A 101 7.18 -5.74 7.32
CA ARG A 101 7.32 -5.66 8.77
C ARG A 101 6.69 -4.40 9.37
N ALA A 102 6.93 -3.24 8.76
CA ALA A 102 6.41 -1.96 9.25
C ALA A 102 4.89 -1.86 9.06
N LEU A 103 4.40 -2.30 7.89
CA LEU A 103 2.96 -2.36 7.60
C LEU A 103 2.22 -3.30 8.54
N LEU A 104 2.77 -4.49 8.79
CA LEU A 104 2.18 -5.47 9.69
C LEU A 104 2.11 -4.93 11.13
N GLY A 105 3.16 -4.25 11.61
CA GLY A 105 3.13 -3.59 12.92
C GLY A 105 2.00 -2.56 13.05
N LEU A 106 1.77 -1.76 12.00
CA LEU A 106 0.67 -0.79 11.96
C LEU A 106 -0.71 -1.47 11.96
N ILE A 107 -0.88 -2.53 11.17
CA ILE A 107 -2.13 -3.30 11.10
C ILE A 107 -2.44 -3.91 12.48
N LEU A 108 -1.46 -4.58 13.10
CA LEU A 108 -1.64 -5.22 14.40
C LEU A 108 -1.94 -4.19 15.50
N TYR A 109 -1.32 -3.01 15.43
CA TYR A 109 -1.67 -1.91 16.32
C TYR A 109 -3.14 -1.49 16.16
N GLY A 110 -3.61 -1.28 14.92
CA GLY A 110 -5.01 -0.93 14.68
C GLY A 110 -5.99 -1.96 15.21
N ILE A 111 -5.72 -3.25 14.93
CA ILE A 111 -6.54 -4.36 15.44
C ILE A 111 -6.58 -4.34 16.97
N ALA A 112 -5.44 -4.11 17.64
CA ALA A 112 -5.38 -4.03 19.09
C ALA A 112 -6.19 -2.85 19.66
N GLN A 113 -6.43 -1.80 18.88
CA GLN A 113 -7.29 -0.66 19.22
C GLN A 113 -8.75 -0.85 18.80
N GLY A 114 -9.12 -2.03 18.29
CA GLY A 114 -10.48 -2.31 17.79
C GLY A 114 -10.78 -1.69 16.42
N VAL A 115 -9.77 -1.20 15.71
CA VAL A 115 -9.90 -0.66 14.36
C VAL A 115 -9.90 -1.80 13.35
N SER A 116 -10.93 -1.87 12.50
CA SER A 116 -11.13 -2.93 11.51
C SER A 116 -10.77 -2.55 10.09
N SER A 117 -10.39 -1.29 9.84
CA SER A 117 -10.07 -0.75 8.52
C SER A 117 -8.75 0.03 8.53
N LEU A 118 -7.92 -0.18 7.52
CA LEU A 118 -6.71 0.61 7.29
C LEU A 118 -7.02 2.11 7.10
N ARG A 119 -8.20 2.44 6.57
CA ARG A 119 -8.60 3.84 6.37
C ARG A 119 -8.94 4.55 7.66
N ASP A 120 -9.37 3.81 8.67
CA ASP A 120 -9.68 4.39 9.98
C ASP A 120 -8.41 4.64 10.81
N LEU A 121 -7.30 3.97 10.48
CA LEU A 121 -5.98 4.26 11.05
C LEU A 121 -5.38 5.60 10.57
N GLU A 122 -5.95 6.22 9.53
CA GLU A 122 -5.51 7.52 9.02
C GLU A 122 -6.18 8.71 9.72
N ARG A 123 -7.15 8.44 10.61
CA ARG A 123 -7.99 9.47 11.27
C ARG A 123 -7.44 9.95 12.60
#